data_AF-A0A420TBI6-F1
#
_entry.id   AF-A0A420TBI6-F1
#
_cell.length_a   1.000
_cell.length_b   1.000
_cell.length_c   1.000
_cell.angle_alpha   90.00
_cell.angle_beta   90.00
_cell.angle_gamma   90.00
#
_symmetry.space_group_name_H-M   'P 1'
#
loop_
_entity.id
_entity.type
_entity.pdbx_description
1 polymer ?
#
loop_
_entity_poly.entity_id
_entity_poly.type
_entity_poly.pdbx_seq_one_letter_code
_entity_poly.pdbx_strand_id
1 'polypeptide(L)'
;MKLTLTTAALVLSLIGSGEAARIELNVTTGPGLIPVFSSAYYGDDGKMYSLGAFDDGCRKTKYDWIRQICLDSDRERGHIVYSGGTKKCFRMTSQSSKLCGGSESCWGGVCNRCWHYVYTEAKCTW
;
A
#
# COMPACT_ATOMS: atom_id res chain seq x y z
N MET A 1 41.10 0.09 48.70
CA MET A 1 40.84 -0.38 47.33
C MET A 1 39.49 0.19 46.90
N LYS A 2 39.46 1.08 45.90
CA LYS A 2 38.22 1.70 45.40
C LYS A 2 37.75 0.88 44.18
N LEU A 3 36.64 0.18 44.33
CA LEU A 3 35.95 -0.52 43.24
C LEU A 3 35.03 0.49 42.54
N THR A 4 35.45 0.97 41.38
CA THR A 4 34.61 1.76 40.48
C THR A 4 33.69 0.82 39.70
N LEU A 5 32.38 0.88 39.96
CA LEU A 5 31.37 0.21 39.15
C LEU A 5 31.22 0.94 37.81
N THR A 6 31.50 0.25 36.71
CA THR A 6 31.18 0.70 35.36
C THR A 6 29.72 0.30 35.06
N THR A 7 28.81 1.27 35.10
CA THR A 7 27.41 1.07 34.70
C THR A 7 27.33 1.01 33.18
N ALA A 8 27.22 -0.19 32.61
CA ALA A 8 26.94 -0.36 31.19
C ALA A 8 25.46 -0.03 30.93
N ALA A 9 25.20 1.08 30.23
CA ALA A 9 23.87 1.41 29.73
C ALA A 9 23.57 0.53 28.51
N LEU A 10 22.69 -0.45 28.67
CA LEU A 10 22.15 -1.25 27.59
C LEU A 10 21.07 -0.43 26.86
N VAL A 11 21.43 0.20 25.74
CA VAL A 11 20.47 0.83 24.85
C VAL A 11 19.71 -0.29 24.14
N LEU A 12 18.45 -0.51 24.51
CA LEU A 12 17.54 -1.39 23.79
C LEU A 12 17.24 -0.80 22.41
N SER A 13 18.01 -1.22 21.42
CA SER A 13 17.66 -1.05 20.01
C SER A 13 16.44 -1.92 19.71
N LEU A 14 15.23 -1.38 19.88
CA LEU A 14 14.05 -1.90 19.17
C LEU A 14 14.25 -1.60 17.68
N ILE A 15 15.04 -2.42 17.01
CA ILE A 15 15.06 -2.47 15.55
C ILE A 15 13.79 -3.22 15.15
N GLY A 16 12.65 -2.53 15.26
CA GLY A 16 11.46 -2.96 14.53
C GLY A 16 11.86 -2.99 13.06
N SER A 17 11.78 -4.15 12.43
CA SER A 17 11.86 -4.27 10.98
C SER A 17 10.62 -3.59 10.40
N GLY A 18 10.62 -2.25 10.37
CA GLY A 18 9.58 -1.48 9.71
C GLY A 18 9.66 -1.82 8.24
N GLU A 19 8.66 -2.54 7.74
CA GLU A 19 8.49 -2.67 6.30
C GLU A 19 8.31 -1.26 5.72
N ALA A 20 9.02 -0.96 4.64
CA ALA A 20 8.87 0.33 3.97
C ALA A 20 7.42 0.53 3.54
N ALA A 21 6.89 1.74 3.74
CA ALA A 21 5.53 2.06 3.38
C ALA A 21 5.24 1.73 1.91
N ARG A 22 4.06 1.15 1.66
CA ARG A 22 3.58 0.78 0.32
C ARG A 22 2.08 0.90 0.20
N ILE A 23 1.60 1.04 -1.02
CA ILE A 23 0.19 0.92 -1.37
C ILE A 23 0.04 -0.34 -2.22
N GLU A 24 -0.93 -1.16 -1.88
CA GLU A 24 -1.30 -2.32 -2.69
C GLU A 24 -2.71 -2.13 -3.23
N LEU A 25 -2.89 -2.45 -4.51
CA LEU A 25 -4.18 -2.46 -5.20
C LEU A 25 -4.42 -3.86 -5.76
N ASN A 26 -5.59 -4.41 -5.49
CA ASN A 26 -6.10 -5.63 -6.09
C ASN A 26 -7.27 -5.29 -7.00
N VAL A 27 -7.26 -5.82 -8.22
CA VAL A 27 -8.34 -5.63 -9.19
C VAL A 27 -8.79 -6.97 -9.73
N THR A 28 -10.07 -7.27 -9.64
CA THR A 28 -10.67 -8.43 -10.28
C THR A 28 -11.44 -7.98 -11.51
N THR A 29 -11.10 -8.56 -12.66
CA THR A 29 -11.73 -8.33 -13.96
C THR A 29 -12.24 -9.66 -14.51
N GLY A 30 -13.27 -9.66 -15.36
CA GLY A 30 -13.81 -10.89 -15.92
C GLY A 30 -15.06 -10.68 -16.77
N PRO A 31 -15.56 -11.73 -17.44
CA PRO A 31 -16.74 -11.63 -18.30
C PRO A 31 -17.97 -11.27 -17.46
N GLY A 32 -18.65 -10.20 -17.85
CA GLY A 32 -19.86 -9.72 -17.15
C GLY A 32 -19.61 -9.08 -15.78
N LEU A 33 -18.35 -8.95 -15.35
CA LEU A 33 -18.01 -8.25 -14.11
C LEU A 33 -17.68 -6.78 -14.37
N ILE A 34 -18.36 -5.90 -13.65
CA ILE A 34 -17.82 -4.57 -13.37
C ILE A 34 -16.54 -4.78 -12.54
N PRO A 35 -15.40 -4.19 -12.92
CA PRO A 35 -14.15 -4.37 -12.18
C PRO A 35 -14.33 -4.11 -10.68
N VAL A 36 -13.81 -5.04 -9.87
CA VAL A 36 -13.88 -4.94 -8.41
C VAL A 36 -12.50 -4.60 -7.87
N PHE A 37 -12.45 -3.56 -7.05
CA PHE A 37 -11.20 -2.99 -6.53
C PHE A 37 -11.11 -3.14 -5.02
N SER A 38 -9.92 -3.43 -4.53
CA SER A 38 -9.59 -3.21 -3.12
C SER A 38 -8.17 -2.68 -2.98
N SER A 39 -8.04 -1.61 -2.21
CA SER A 39 -6.75 -0.98 -1.93
C SER A 39 -6.44 -0.94 -0.45
N ALA A 40 -5.15 -1.00 -0.13
CA ALA A 40 -4.63 -0.90 1.22
C ALA A 40 -3.33 -0.09 1.23
N TYR A 41 -3.16 0.71 2.29
CA TYR A 41 -1.89 1.36 2.62
C TYR A 41 -1.23 0.58 3.75
N TYR A 42 0.03 0.20 3.56
CA TYR A 42 0.88 -0.38 4.59
C TYR A 42 1.80 0.72 5.09
N GLY A 43 1.65 1.11 6.37
CA GLY A 43 2.41 2.19 6.97
C GLY A 43 3.82 1.77 7.37
N ASP A 44 4.67 2.77 7.65
CA ASP A 44 6.02 2.53 8.22
C ASP A 44 5.94 1.87 9.62
N ASP A 45 4.77 1.88 10.26
CA ASP A 45 4.47 1.18 11.50
C ASP A 45 4.14 -0.31 11.28
N GLY A 46 4.22 -0.79 10.04
CA GLY A 46 3.91 -2.17 9.64
C GLY A 46 2.42 -2.50 9.63
N LYS A 47 1.53 -1.54 9.90
CA LYS A 47 0.07 -1.80 9.92
C LYS A 47 -0.54 -1.64 8.54
N MET A 48 -1.56 -2.45 8.28
CA MET A 48 -2.41 -2.35 7.11
C MET A 48 -3.63 -1.47 7.38
N TYR A 49 -3.84 -0.49 6.50
CA TYR A 49 -4.93 0.46 6.52
C TYR A 49 -5.77 0.28 5.26
N SER A 50 -6.94 -0.33 5.41
CA SER A 50 -7.87 -0.51 4.30
C SER A 50 -8.34 0.84 3.75
N LEU A 51 -8.14 1.00 2.45
CA LEU A 51 -8.61 2.14 1.68
C LEU A 51 -9.96 1.79 1.01
N GLY A 52 -10.34 0.52 0.90
CA GLY A 52 -11.59 0.09 0.27
C GLY A 52 -11.51 0.11 -1.26
N ALA A 53 -12.66 0.20 -1.94
CA ALA A 53 -12.73 0.22 -3.40
C ALA A 53 -12.21 1.56 -3.96
N PHE A 54 -10.98 1.54 -4.47
CA PHE A 54 -10.26 2.69 -4.98
C PHE A 54 -9.03 2.25 -5.73
N ASP A 55 -8.87 2.78 -6.92
CA ASP A 55 -7.83 2.44 -7.87
C ASP A 55 -7.25 3.69 -8.53
N ASP A 56 -7.99 4.80 -8.56
CA ASP A 56 -7.52 6.05 -9.16
C ASP A 56 -8.10 7.32 -8.53
N GLY A 57 -7.44 8.45 -8.80
CA GLY A 57 -7.83 9.78 -8.37
C GLY A 57 -7.46 10.09 -6.92
N CYS A 58 -7.98 11.20 -6.41
CA CYS A 58 -7.69 11.70 -5.07
C CYS A 58 -8.93 11.66 -4.16
N ARG A 59 -8.76 11.22 -2.92
CA ARG A 59 -9.85 11.21 -1.93
C ARG A 59 -9.38 11.36 -0.50
N LYS A 60 -10.30 11.80 0.35
CA LYS A 60 -10.13 11.76 1.81
C LYS A 60 -10.21 10.32 2.31
N THR A 61 -9.60 10.06 3.45
CA THR A 61 -9.71 8.77 4.13
C THR A 61 -10.53 8.92 5.41
N LYS A 62 -10.91 7.79 6.01
CA LYS A 62 -11.49 7.74 7.36
C LYS A 62 -10.46 7.91 8.48
N TYR A 63 -9.17 7.94 8.14
CA TYR A 63 -8.07 8.04 9.08
C TYR A 63 -7.74 9.53 9.31
N ASP A 64 -7.87 9.98 10.55
CA ASP A 64 -7.63 11.38 10.95
C ASP A 64 -6.19 11.86 10.70
N TRP A 65 -5.22 10.95 10.66
CA TRP A 65 -3.81 11.24 10.34
C TRP A 65 -3.50 11.24 8.83
N ILE A 66 -4.41 10.74 7.96
CA ILE A 66 -4.30 10.88 6.49
C ILE A 66 -5.35 11.88 5.99
N ARG A 67 -4.89 13.06 5.59
CA ARG A 67 -5.73 14.09 4.98
C ARG A 67 -6.24 13.66 3.61
N GLN A 68 -5.37 13.09 2.78
CA GLN A 68 -5.69 12.73 1.41
C GLN A 68 -4.78 11.61 0.91
N ILE A 69 -5.34 10.72 0.09
CA ILE A 69 -4.58 9.77 -0.71
C ILE A 69 -4.94 9.97 -2.18
N CYS A 70 -3.94 9.88 -3.05
CA CYS A 70 -4.08 9.98 -4.49
C CYS A 70 -3.36 8.81 -5.16
N LEU A 71 -4.03 8.19 -6.13
CA LEU A 71 -3.43 7.32 -7.13
C LEU A 71 -3.61 8.00 -8.49
N ASP A 72 -2.65 7.77 -9.38
CA ASP A 72 -2.62 8.25 -10.76
C ASP A 72 -2.18 7.04 -11.57
N SER A 73 -3.16 6.23 -11.95
CA SER A 73 -2.94 4.91 -12.54
C SER A 73 -2.24 5.02 -13.90
N ASP A 74 -2.62 6.01 -14.70
CA ASP A 74 -2.02 6.34 -16.00
C ASP A 74 -0.52 6.68 -15.91
N ARG A 75 -0.07 7.20 -14.77
CA ARG A 75 1.34 7.58 -14.55
C ARG A 75 2.04 6.72 -13.51
N GLU A 76 1.43 5.61 -13.12
CA GLU A 76 2.00 4.60 -12.23
C GLU A 76 2.54 5.19 -10.92
N ARG A 77 1.84 6.19 -10.37
CA ARG A 77 2.31 6.93 -9.20
C ARG A 77 1.18 7.22 -8.24
N GLY A 78 1.55 7.51 -6.99
CA GLY A 78 0.61 7.87 -5.95
C GLY A 78 1.25 8.78 -4.93
N HIS A 79 0.43 9.37 -4.07
CA HIS A 79 0.92 10.06 -2.89
C HIS A 79 -0.11 10.07 -1.76
N ILE A 80 0.39 10.16 -0.54
CA ILE A 80 -0.39 10.41 0.67
C ILE A 80 0.02 11.77 1.20
N VAL A 81 -0.96 12.60 1.52
CA VAL A 81 -0.76 13.80 2.33
C VAL A 81 -1.29 13.54 3.73
N TYR A 82 -0.40 13.57 4.71
CA TYR A 82 -0.75 13.42 6.11
C TYR A 82 -1.36 14.71 6.65
N SER A 83 -2.09 14.62 7.76
CA SER A 83 -2.78 15.77 8.36
C SER A 83 -1.83 16.86 8.85
N GLY A 84 -0.58 16.53 9.15
CA GLY A 84 0.49 17.50 9.43
C GLY A 84 1.07 18.20 8.18
N GLY A 85 0.58 17.89 6.97
CA GLY A 85 1.02 18.49 5.72
C GLY A 85 2.16 17.75 5.00
N THR A 86 2.83 16.81 5.68
CA THR A 86 3.86 15.96 5.06
C THR A 86 3.29 15.16 3.91
N LYS A 87 4.04 15.07 2.81
CA LYS A 87 3.70 14.28 1.62
C LYS A 87 4.65 13.08 1.52
N LYS A 88 4.09 11.88 1.35
CA LYS A 88 4.85 10.68 0.94
C LYS A 88 4.43 10.29 -0.47
N CYS A 89 5.39 10.09 -1.36
CA CYS A 89 5.13 9.71 -2.75
C CYS A 89 5.45 8.25 -2.98
N PHE A 90 4.76 7.65 -3.94
CA PHE A 90 4.89 6.26 -4.29
C PHE A 90 4.97 6.12 -5.81
N ARG A 91 5.66 5.07 -6.26
CA ARG A 91 5.68 4.65 -7.66
C ARG A 91 5.39 3.16 -7.73
N MET A 92 4.65 2.76 -8.75
CA MET A 92 4.40 1.34 -9.00
C MET A 92 5.74 0.65 -9.30
N THR A 93 6.01 -0.42 -8.56
CA THR A 93 7.24 -1.22 -8.70
C THR A 93 6.96 -2.67 -9.01
N SER A 94 5.69 -3.11 -8.86
CA SER A 94 5.27 -4.44 -9.26
C SER A 94 3.84 -4.42 -9.80
N GLN A 95 3.62 -5.21 -10.85
CA GLN A 95 2.32 -5.56 -11.39
C GLN A 95 2.35 -7.05 -11.70
N SER A 96 1.35 -7.78 -11.22
CA SER A 96 1.18 -9.19 -11.54
C SER A 96 -0.29 -9.53 -11.78
N SER A 97 -0.55 -10.63 -12.46
CA SER A 97 -1.91 -11.16 -12.58
C SER A 97 -1.96 -12.66 -12.68
N LYS A 98 -3.08 -13.22 -12.25
CA LYS A 98 -3.40 -14.65 -12.40
C LYS A 98 -4.88 -14.85 -12.66
N LEU A 99 -5.22 -16.01 -13.22
CA LEU A 99 -6.62 -16.45 -13.21
C LEU A 99 -7.06 -16.71 -11.76
N CYS A 100 -8.29 -16.36 -11.44
CA CYS A 100 -8.87 -16.53 -10.11
C CYS A 100 -10.36 -16.85 -10.20
N GLY A 101 -10.97 -17.28 -9.09
CA GLY A 101 -12.41 -17.62 -9.05
C GLY A 101 -12.81 -18.95 -9.67
N GLY A 102 -11.85 -19.83 -9.96
CA GLY A 102 -12.12 -21.19 -10.46
C GLY A 102 -12.74 -21.23 -11.87
N SER A 103 -13.02 -22.43 -12.37
CA SER A 103 -13.66 -22.63 -13.68
C SER A 103 -15.09 -22.10 -13.73
N GLU A 104 -15.76 -22.04 -12.59
CA GLU A 104 -17.10 -21.49 -12.40
C GLU A 104 -17.18 -19.99 -12.70
N SER A 105 -16.06 -19.28 -12.59
CA SER A 105 -15.96 -17.86 -12.97
C SER A 105 -15.74 -17.62 -14.46
N CYS A 106 -15.64 -18.69 -15.26
CA CYS A 106 -15.42 -18.59 -16.69
C CYS A 106 -16.74 -18.58 -17.47
N TRP A 107 -16.86 -17.67 -18.43
CA TRP A 107 -17.99 -17.61 -19.34
C TRP A 107 -17.52 -17.36 -20.77
N GLY A 108 -17.95 -18.20 -21.71
CA GLY A 108 -17.55 -18.11 -23.12
C GLY A 108 -16.04 -18.29 -23.36
N GLY A 109 -15.34 -19.04 -22.50
CA GLY A 109 -13.89 -19.24 -22.60
C GLY A 109 -13.03 -18.10 -22.03
N VAL A 110 -13.65 -17.07 -21.46
CA VAL A 110 -12.97 -16.01 -20.72
C VAL A 110 -13.15 -16.26 -19.22
N CYS A 111 -12.10 -16.14 -18.43
CA CYS A 111 -12.13 -16.35 -16.98
C CYS A 111 -11.78 -15.08 -16.23
N ASN A 112 -12.14 -15.02 -14.95
CA ASN A 112 -11.73 -13.91 -14.09
C ASN A 112 -10.21 -13.84 -13.97
N ARG A 113 -9.69 -12.61 -14.00
CA ARG A 113 -8.29 -12.27 -13.78
C ARG A 113 -8.17 -11.32 -12.61
N CYS A 114 -7.36 -11.75 -11.65
CA CYS A 114 -6.99 -10.97 -10.48
C CYS A 114 -5.62 -10.34 -10.73
N TRP A 115 -5.59 -9.02 -10.67
CA TRP A 115 -4.40 -8.19 -10.78
C TRP A 115 -3.96 -7.73 -9.40
N HIS A 116 -2.67 -7.65 -9.18
CA HIS A 116 -2.06 -7.10 -7.98
C HIS A 116 -1.00 -6.10 -8.38
N TYR A 117 -1.12 -4.88 -7.85
CA TYR A 117 -0.24 -3.76 -8.11
C TYR A 117 0.38 -3.31 -6.78
N VAL A 118 1.68 -3.09 -6.77
CA VAL A 118 2.42 -2.61 -5.58
C VAL A 118 3.09 -1.30 -5.92
N TYR A 119 2.81 -0.28 -5.11
CA TYR A 119 3.44 1.03 -5.15
C TYR A 119 4.31 1.19 -3.91
N THR A 120 5.61 1.38 -4.10
CA THR A 120 6.56 1.58 -3.00
C THR A 120 6.99 3.03 -2.92
N GLU A 121 7.49 3.44 -1.75
CA GLU A 121 7.96 4.80 -1.52
C GLU A 121 8.97 5.27 -2.59
N ALA A 122 8.80 6.50 -3.03
CA ALA A 122 9.64 7.18 -4.01
C ALA A 122 9.81 8.66 -3.63
N LYS A 123 10.86 9.29 -4.17
CA LYS A 123 11.03 10.74 -4.04
C LYS A 123 9.86 11.47 -4.71
N CYS A 124 9.35 12.50 -4.05
CA CYS A 124 8.33 13.39 -4.62
C CYS A 124 8.96 14.33 -5.65
N THR A 125 8.86 14.00 -6.93
CA THR A 125 9.36 14.85 -8.03
C THR A 125 8.24 15.48 -8.86
N TRP A 126 7.01 15.45 -8.34
CA TRP A 126 5.79 15.97 -8.97
C TRP A 126 4.80 16.49 -7.94
#